data_AF-A0A955ZAV1-F1
#
_entry.id   AF-A0A955ZAV1-F1
#
_cell.length_a   1.000
_cell.length_b   1.000
_cell.length_c   1.000
_cell.angle_alpha   90.00
_cell.angle_beta   90.00
_cell.angle_gamma   90.00
#
_symmetry.space_group_name_H-M   'P 1'
#
loop_
_entity.id
_entity.type
_entity.pdbx_description
1 polymer ?
#
loop_
_entity_poly.entity_id
_entity_poly.type
_entity_poly.pdbx_seq_one_letter_code
_entity_poly.pdbx_strand_id
1 'polypeptide(L)'
;MEESESAAAERRAERKKARRRALRWLRSGVTPEDAVGRLERDGLSAKAAARVVQRADDRLQAELQGEVGDVCVSCGETLNRGDAFCDSCGTKVLTATDRHYHQTQIEPHLEKGRKWLGAMAILYALGGLLFGVVQQSMLIFAINMVLAGVQTGLWLWSKKNLLPAAVTSLVLFVSIHLLDAITDPASIFRGIIMKVLFIAALVQAIRAGLSARTLLRPSAPA
;
A
#
# COMPACT_ATOMS: atom_id res chain seq x y z
N MET A 1 57.42 -0.37 -1.30
CA MET A 1 56.51 -0.04 -2.42
C MET A 1 55.54 -1.17 -2.70
N GLU A 2 55.98 -2.44 -2.65
CA GLU A 2 55.09 -3.62 -2.76
C GLU A 2 54.02 -3.69 -1.65
N GLU A 3 54.36 -3.33 -0.42
CA GLU A 3 53.43 -3.37 0.73
C GLU A 3 52.28 -2.35 0.62
N SER A 4 52.50 -1.22 -0.08
CA SER A 4 51.44 -0.26 -0.36
C SER A 4 50.50 -0.70 -1.49
N GLU A 5 50.99 -1.53 -2.42
CA GLU A 5 50.18 -2.05 -3.52
C GLU A 5 49.28 -3.20 -3.07
N SER A 6 49.79 -4.10 -2.23
CA SER A 6 49.01 -5.21 -1.66
C SER A 6 47.84 -4.68 -0.81
N ALA A 7 48.09 -3.71 0.06
CA ALA A 7 47.07 -3.07 0.88
C ALA A 7 46.04 -2.27 0.05
N ALA A 8 46.43 -1.73 -1.12
CA ALA A 8 45.52 -1.07 -2.03
C ALA A 8 44.63 -2.07 -2.79
N ALA A 9 45.18 -3.21 -3.19
CA ALA A 9 44.44 -4.28 -3.87
C ALA A 9 43.36 -4.88 -2.95
N GLU A 10 43.69 -5.13 -1.69
CA GLU A 10 42.76 -5.67 -0.70
C GLU A 10 41.58 -4.71 -0.44
N ARG A 11 41.85 -3.42 -0.26
CA ARG A 11 40.80 -2.39 -0.13
C ARG A 11 39.89 -2.30 -1.35
N ARG A 12 40.44 -2.50 -2.56
CA ARG A 12 39.64 -2.56 -3.81
C ARG A 12 38.75 -3.80 -3.84
N ALA A 13 39.25 -4.95 -3.38
CA ALA A 13 38.49 -6.20 -3.30
C ALA A 13 37.33 -6.10 -2.29
N GLU A 14 37.60 -5.56 -1.09
CA GLU A 14 36.56 -5.32 -0.07
C GLU A 14 35.46 -4.37 -0.58
N ARG A 15 35.83 -3.28 -1.25
CA ARG A 15 34.84 -2.37 -1.86
C ARG A 15 33.99 -3.05 -2.94
N LYS A 16 34.57 -3.97 -3.73
CA LYS A 16 33.82 -4.76 -4.72
C LYS A 16 32.83 -5.70 -4.03
N LYS A 17 33.23 -6.37 -2.94
CA LYS A 17 32.33 -7.22 -2.14
C LYS A 17 31.18 -6.41 -1.53
N ALA A 18 31.50 -5.28 -0.90
CA ALA A 18 30.51 -4.37 -0.32
C ALA A 18 29.49 -3.90 -1.37
N ARG A 19 29.95 -3.50 -2.57
CA ARG A 19 29.05 -3.11 -3.68
C ARG A 19 28.15 -4.26 -4.14
N ARG A 20 28.66 -5.49 -4.22
CA ARG A 20 27.84 -6.67 -4.56
C ARG A 20 26.78 -6.96 -3.49
N ARG A 21 27.12 -6.79 -2.20
CA ARG A 21 26.15 -6.92 -1.09
C ARG A 21 25.07 -5.84 -1.18
N ALA A 22 25.47 -4.58 -1.35
CA ALA A 22 24.54 -3.47 -1.50
C ALA A 22 23.57 -3.68 -2.68
N LEU A 23 24.08 -4.05 -3.86
CA LEU A 23 23.24 -4.33 -5.02
C LEU A 23 22.20 -5.43 -4.75
N ARG A 24 22.59 -6.51 -4.05
CA ARG A 24 21.65 -7.58 -3.67
C ARG A 24 20.59 -7.10 -2.70
N TRP A 25 20.96 -6.27 -1.72
CA TRP A 25 20.00 -5.70 -0.76
C TRP A 25 19.00 -4.77 -1.44
N LEU A 26 19.47 -3.87 -2.31
CA LEU A 26 18.59 -2.98 -3.06
C LEU A 26 17.63 -3.77 -3.97
N ARG A 27 18.12 -4.83 -4.64
CA ARG A 27 17.27 -5.73 -5.44
C ARG A 27 16.24 -6.49 -4.60
N SER A 28 16.53 -6.77 -3.33
CA SER A 28 15.56 -7.35 -2.39
C SER A 28 14.62 -6.33 -1.73
N GLY A 29 14.75 -5.04 -2.07
CA GLY A 29 13.89 -3.96 -1.59
C GLY A 29 14.33 -3.28 -0.30
N VAL A 30 15.58 -3.46 0.12
CA VAL A 30 16.17 -2.67 1.21
C VAL A 30 16.36 -1.23 0.71
N THR A 31 15.97 -0.24 1.53
CA THR A 31 16.14 1.17 1.15
C THR A 31 17.63 1.55 1.09
N PRO A 32 18.02 2.57 0.30
CA PRO A 32 19.39 3.07 0.29
C PRO A 32 19.89 3.47 1.68
N GLU A 33 19.04 4.10 2.49
CA GLU A 33 19.35 4.53 3.86
C GLU A 33 19.65 3.34 4.78
N ASP A 34 18.80 2.31 4.76
CA ASP A 34 19.01 1.08 5.52
C ASP A 34 20.27 0.33 5.06
N ALA A 35 20.53 0.32 3.75
CA ALA A 35 21.72 -0.30 3.18
C ALA A 35 23.00 0.42 3.62
N VAL A 36 22.99 1.76 3.72
CA VAL A 36 24.09 2.54 4.29
C VAL A 36 24.31 2.16 5.75
N GLY A 37 23.25 2.14 6.57
CA GLY A 37 23.34 1.76 7.97
C GLY A 37 23.85 0.33 8.19
N ARG A 38 23.52 -0.62 7.31
CA ARG A 38 24.09 -1.99 7.34
C ARG A 38 25.59 -1.98 7.08
N LEU A 39 26.06 -1.25 6.07
CA LEU A 39 27.50 -1.16 5.76
C LEU A 39 28.27 -0.43 6.86
N GLU A 40 27.67 0.56 7.52
CA GLU A 40 28.28 1.21 8.67
C GLU A 40 28.50 0.24 9.84
N ARG A 41 27.51 -0.61 10.12
CA ARG A 41 27.66 -1.70 11.12
C ARG A 41 28.71 -2.74 10.72
N ASP A 42 28.92 -2.96 9.43
CA ASP A 42 30.01 -3.80 8.88
C ASP A 42 31.39 -3.10 8.94
N GLY A 43 31.49 -1.90 9.51
CA GLY A 43 32.74 -1.17 9.74
C GLY A 43 33.14 -0.20 8.63
N LEU A 44 32.29 0.07 7.64
CA LEU A 44 32.55 1.14 6.68
C LEU A 44 32.25 2.51 7.31
N SER A 45 33.11 3.50 7.05
CA SER A 45 32.77 4.90 7.36
C SER A 45 31.49 5.32 6.61
N ALA A 46 30.67 6.19 7.20
CA ALA A 46 29.44 6.71 6.59
C ALA A 46 29.62 7.19 5.14
N LYS A 47 30.66 8.00 4.88
CA LYS A 47 30.97 8.51 3.52
C LYS A 47 31.38 7.40 2.53
N ALA A 48 31.98 6.32 3.00
CA ALA A 48 32.32 5.17 2.16
C ALA A 48 31.09 4.31 1.89
N ALA A 49 30.27 4.05 2.91
CA ALA A 49 29.00 3.34 2.80
C ALA A 49 28.06 4.03 1.80
N ALA A 50 27.84 5.34 1.98
CA ALA A 50 27.02 6.16 1.07
C ALA A 50 27.47 6.05 -0.40
N ARG A 51 28.77 6.18 -0.67
CA ARG A 51 29.31 6.06 -2.05
C ARG A 51 29.18 4.66 -2.64
N VAL A 52 29.27 3.62 -1.81
CA VAL A 52 29.09 2.23 -2.26
C VAL A 52 27.62 1.97 -2.62
N VAL A 53 26.71 2.42 -1.75
CA VAL A 53 25.26 2.28 -1.97
C VAL A 53 24.81 3.10 -3.16
N GLN A 54 25.22 4.37 -3.27
CA GLN A 54 24.85 5.24 -4.40
C GLN A 54 25.27 4.61 -5.75
N ARG A 55 26.51 4.11 -5.87
CA ARG A 55 26.94 3.42 -7.10
C ARG A 55 26.21 2.10 -7.37
N ALA A 56 25.71 1.44 -6.33
CA ALA A 56 24.90 0.23 -6.50
C ALA A 56 23.48 0.62 -6.94
N ASP A 57 22.92 1.69 -6.37
CA ASP A 57 21.62 2.24 -6.72
C ASP A 57 21.61 2.77 -8.15
N ASP A 58 22.59 3.59 -8.57
CA ASP A 58 22.75 4.07 -9.95
C ASP A 58 22.75 2.90 -10.95
N ARG A 59 23.40 1.78 -10.58
CA ARG A 59 23.46 0.58 -11.42
C ARG A 59 22.12 -0.17 -11.46
N LEU A 60 21.44 -0.26 -10.33
CA LEU A 60 20.11 -0.85 -10.26
C LEU A 60 19.13 0.00 -11.07
N GLN A 61 19.14 1.32 -10.91
CA GLN A 61 18.34 2.24 -11.70
C GLN A 61 18.60 2.08 -13.20
N ALA A 62 19.87 1.96 -13.62
CA ALA A 62 20.19 1.68 -15.03
C ALA A 62 19.70 0.30 -15.52
N GLU A 63 19.71 -0.74 -14.69
CA GLU A 63 19.15 -2.07 -15.00
C GLU A 63 17.62 -1.98 -15.15
N LEU A 64 16.97 -1.28 -14.21
CA LEU A 64 15.52 -1.08 -14.14
C LEU A 64 14.99 -0.16 -15.25
N GLN A 65 15.77 0.82 -15.70
CA GLN A 65 15.45 1.67 -16.85
C GLN A 65 15.36 0.86 -18.15
N GLY A 66 15.94 -0.34 -18.21
CA GLY A 66 15.79 -1.26 -19.35
C GLY A 66 14.56 -2.17 -19.29
N GLU A 67 13.92 -2.31 -18.12
CA GLU A 67 12.72 -3.13 -17.88
C GLU A 67 11.47 -2.27 -17.66
N VAL A 68 11.25 -1.33 -18.58
CA VAL A 68 9.99 -0.59 -18.63
C VAL A 68 8.89 -1.54 -19.09
N GLY A 69 7.76 -1.59 -18.38
CA GLY A 69 6.65 -2.49 -18.75
C GLY A 69 6.18 -2.21 -20.18
N ASP A 70 6.06 -3.26 -21.00
CA ASP A 70 5.82 -3.15 -22.44
C ASP A 70 4.47 -2.50 -22.81
N VAL A 71 3.59 -2.24 -21.84
CA VAL A 71 2.21 -1.79 -22.05
C VAL A 71 1.81 -0.70 -21.04
N CYS A 72 1.19 0.36 -21.55
CA CYS A 72 0.65 1.46 -20.77
C CYS A 72 -0.55 1.03 -19.92
N VAL A 73 -0.51 1.30 -18.62
CA VAL A 73 -1.61 0.95 -17.68
C VAL A 73 -2.89 1.78 -17.87
N SER A 74 -2.80 2.91 -18.58
CA SER A 74 -3.95 3.80 -18.78
C SER A 74 -4.68 3.54 -20.09
N CYS A 75 -3.98 3.34 -21.20
CA CYS A 75 -4.60 3.18 -22.52
C CYS A 75 -4.37 1.80 -23.16
N GLY A 76 -3.46 0.98 -22.62
CA GLY A 76 -3.14 -0.33 -23.18
C GLY A 76 -2.20 -0.30 -24.41
N GLU A 77 -1.69 0.87 -24.81
CA GLU A 77 -0.72 1.00 -25.90
C GLU A 77 0.64 0.41 -25.52
N THR A 78 1.36 -0.17 -26.48
CA THR A 78 2.73 -0.63 -26.25
C THR A 78 3.68 0.55 -26.04
N LEU A 79 4.53 0.46 -25.02
CA LEU A 79 5.48 1.52 -24.67
C LEU A 79 6.86 1.23 -25.27
N ASN A 80 7.59 2.28 -25.69
CA ASN A 80 8.99 2.10 -26.07
C ASN A 80 9.87 2.07 -24.81
N ARG A 81 11.00 1.36 -24.91
CA ARG A 81 11.96 1.27 -23.80
C ARG A 81 12.55 2.64 -23.49
N GLY A 82 12.45 3.04 -22.23
CA GLY A 82 13.01 4.31 -21.75
C GLY A 82 12.05 5.50 -21.83
N ASP A 83 10.83 5.30 -22.33
CA ASP A 83 9.81 6.37 -22.35
C ASP A 83 9.47 6.81 -20.92
N ALA A 84 9.61 8.11 -20.66
CA ALA A 84 9.13 8.71 -19.41
C ALA A 84 7.60 8.85 -19.41
N PHE A 85 6.98 8.95 -20.59
CA PHE A 85 5.54 9.14 -20.80
C PHE A 85 5.07 8.33 -22.00
N CYS A 86 3.81 7.88 -21.97
CA CYS A 86 3.18 7.20 -23.09
C CYS A 86 2.88 8.19 -24.22
N ASP A 87 3.41 7.94 -25.41
CA ASP A 87 3.19 8.80 -26.59
C ASP A 87 1.73 8.87 -27.03
N SER A 88 0.93 7.84 -26.75
CA SER A 88 -0.48 7.76 -27.16
C SER A 88 -1.43 8.53 -26.25
N CYS A 89 -1.26 8.44 -24.92
CA CYS A 89 -2.19 9.04 -23.96
C CYS A 89 -1.57 10.06 -23.00
N GLY A 90 -0.27 10.32 -23.09
CA GLY A 90 0.47 11.21 -22.20
C GLY A 90 0.65 10.68 -20.75
N THR A 91 0.22 9.45 -20.46
CA THR A 91 0.36 8.88 -19.11
C THR A 91 1.82 8.62 -18.79
N LYS A 92 2.30 9.10 -17.63
CA LYS A 92 3.65 8.82 -17.15
C LYS A 92 3.85 7.31 -17.01
N VAL A 93 4.95 6.80 -17.55
CA VAL A 93 5.27 5.39 -17.45
C VAL A 93 5.80 5.09 -16.05
N LEU A 94 5.17 4.14 -15.36
CA LEU A 94 5.64 3.68 -14.05
C LEU A 94 6.91 2.87 -14.23
N THR A 95 8.04 3.42 -13.78
CA THR A 95 9.31 2.70 -13.77
C THR A 95 9.26 1.52 -12.80
N ALA A 96 10.15 0.54 -12.97
CA ALA A 96 10.25 -0.56 -12.00
C ALA A 96 10.57 -0.05 -10.57
N THR A 97 11.30 1.05 -10.43
CA THR A 97 11.54 1.73 -9.14
C THR A 97 10.26 2.31 -8.56
N ASP A 98 9.42 2.97 -9.38
CA ASP A 98 8.11 3.50 -8.94
C ASP A 98 7.19 2.36 -8.50
N ARG A 99 7.21 1.24 -9.23
CA ARG A 99 6.46 0.02 -8.91
C ARG A 99 6.90 -0.57 -7.58
N HIS A 100 8.20 -0.62 -7.33
CA HIS A 100 8.78 -1.12 -6.09
C HIS A 100 8.48 -0.22 -4.88
N TYR A 101 8.57 1.10 -5.04
CA TYR A 101 8.14 2.06 -4.03
C TYR A 101 6.64 1.91 -3.71
N HIS A 102 5.80 1.75 -4.75
CA HIS A 102 4.37 1.51 -4.59
C HIS A 102 4.07 0.24 -3.78
N GLN A 103 4.79 -0.86 -4.09
CA GLN A 103 4.57 -2.14 -3.44
C GLN A 103 4.97 -2.11 -1.97
N THR A 104 6.09 -1.48 -1.62
CA THR A 104 6.62 -1.47 -0.26
C THR A 104 5.92 -0.49 0.68
N GLN A 105 5.51 0.67 0.19
CA GLN A 105 4.94 1.73 1.03
C GLN A 105 3.41 1.70 1.09
N ILE A 106 2.70 1.41 0.00
CA ILE A 106 1.25 1.66 -0.08
C ILE A 106 0.42 0.42 0.27
N GLU A 107 0.85 -0.77 -0.17
CA GLU A 107 0.16 -2.04 0.15
C GLU A 107 -0.16 -2.24 1.65
N PRO A 108 0.75 -1.99 2.61
CA PRO A 108 0.43 -2.22 4.02
C PRO A 108 -0.70 -1.30 4.53
N HIS A 109 -0.82 -0.09 3.99
CA HIS A 109 -1.91 0.82 4.35
C HIS A 109 -3.25 0.38 3.73
N LEU A 110 -3.23 -0.14 2.50
CA LEU A 110 -4.42 -0.69 1.84
C LEU A 110 -4.91 -1.97 2.53
N GLU A 111 -3.98 -2.83 2.98
CA GLU A 111 -4.32 -4.07 3.69
C GLU A 111 -5.02 -3.79 5.03
N LYS A 112 -4.53 -2.80 5.78
CA LYS A 112 -5.19 -2.35 7.02
C LYS A 112 -6.63 -1.91 6.74
N GLY A 113 -6.86 -1.10 5.70
CA GLY A 113 -8.21 -0.68 5.29
C GLY A 113 -9.11 -1.86 4.94
N ARG A 114 -8.58 -2.85 4.21
CA ARG A 114 -9.32 -4.07 3.87
C ARG A 114 -9.69 -4.89 5.11
N LYS A 115 -8.79 -5.01 6.11
CA LYS A 115 -9.07 -5.74 7.35
C LYS A 115 -10.27 -5.15 8.11
N TRP A 116 -10.43 -3.82 8.09
CA TRP A 116 -11.58 -3.16 8.72
C TRP A 116 -12.93 -3.49 8.05
N LEU A 117 -12.97 -3.61 6.73
CA LEU A 117 -14.18 -4.05 6.01
C LEU A 117 -14.58 -5.48 6.42
N GLY A 118 -13.60 -6.38 6.55
CA GLY A 118 -13.83 -7.74 7.04
C GLY A 118 -14.29 -7.76 8.50
N ALA A 119 -13.70 -6.93 9.36
CA ALA A 119 -14.10 -6.80 10.76
C ALA A 119 -15.56 -6.33 10.90
N MET A 120 -16.01 -5.41 10.04
CA MET A 120 -17.40 -4.98 9.96
C MET A 120 -18.35 -6.12 9.61
N ALA A 121 -18.02 -6.92 8.59
CA ALA A 121 -18.82 -8.07 8.20
C ALA A 121 -18.97 -9.07 9.35
N ILE A 122 -17.87 -9.35 10.06
CA ILE A 122 -17.87 -10.22 11.25
C ILE A 122 -18.73 -9.62 12.37
N LEU A 123 -18.61 -8.32 12.63
CA LEU A 123 -19.39 -7.65 13.68
C LEU A 123 -20.89 -7.73 13.40
N TYR A 124 -21.33 -7.48 12.16
CA TYR A 124 -22.74 -7.64 11.78
C TYR A 124 -23.20 -9.09 11.89
N ALA A 125 -22.36 -10.06 11.51
CA ALA A 125 -22.69 -11.47 11.66
C ALA A 125 -22.86 -11.86 13.14
N LEU A 126 -21.90 -11.49 13.99
CA LEU A 126 -21.96 -11.78 15.43
C LEU A 126 -23.11 -11.03 16.12
N GLY A 127 -23.32 -9.77 15.76
CA GLY A 127 -24.45 -8.98 16.25
C GLY A 127 -25.78 -9.61 15.86
N GLY A 128 -25.96 -9.96 14.58
CA GLY A 128 -27.14 -10.65 14.10
C GLY A 128 -27.39 -11.95 14.85
N LEU A 129 -26.38 -12.81 14.98
CA LEU A 129 -26.47 -14.07 15.71
C LEU A 129 -26.85 -13.83 17.19
N LEU A 130 -26.20 -12.89 17.87
CA LEU A 130 -26.48 -12.56 19.27
C LEU A 130 -27.92 -12.07 19.45
N PHE A 131 -28.38 -11.12 18.63
CA PHE A 131 -29.74 -10.59 18.70
C PHE A 131 -30.79 -11.64 18.31
N GLY A 132 -30.49 -12.50 17.34
CA GLY A 132 -31.35 -13.62 16.97
C GLY A 132 -31.55 -14.61 18.12
N VAL A 133 -30.49 -14.90 18.88
CA VAL A 133 -30.55 -15.82 20.03
C VAL A 133 -31.17 -15.17 21.27
N VAL A 134 -30.73 -13.96 21.63
CA VAL A 134 -31.10 -13.29 22.89
C VAL A 134 -32.48 -12.63 22.80
N GLN A 135 -32.78 -11.96 21.69
CA GLN A 135 -34.01 -11.17 21.53
C GLN A 135 -35.09 -11.92 20.74
N GLN A 136 -34.77 -13.09 20.18
CA GLN A 136 -35.64 -13.91 19.32
C GLN A 136 -36.29 -13.13 18.15
N SER A 137 -35.67 -12.02 17.74
CA SER A 137 -36.17 -11.20 16.64
C SER A 137 -35.58 -11.69 15.31
N MET A 138 -36.36 -12.50 14.60
CA MET A 138 -35.99 -13.01 13.27
C MET A 138 -35.72 -11.89 12.26
N LEU A 139 -36.42 -10.75 12.38
CA LEU A 139 -36.22 -9.60 11.49
C LEU A 139 -34.85 -8.96 11.68
N ILE A 140 -34.46 -8.67 12.92
CA ILE A 140 -33.14 -8.06 13.24
C ILE A 140 -32.01 -9.02 12.86
N PHE A 141 -32.20 -10.31 13.11
CA PHE A 141 -31.27 -11.35 12.64
C PHE A 141 -31.10 -11.30 11.12
N ALA A 142 -32.20 -11.33 10.36
CA ALA A 142 -32.16 -11.33 8.90
C ALA A 142 -31.49 -10.06 8.33
N ILE A 143 -31.82 -8.88 8.84
CA ILE A 143 -31.21 -7.60 8.41
C ILE A 143 -29.70 -7.63 8.64
N ASN A 144 -29.25 -8.06 9.83
CA ASN A 144 -27.83 -8.15 10.13
C ASN A 144 -27.09 -9.17 9.27
N MET A 145 -27.73 -10.30 8.92
CA MET A 145 -27.16 -11.28 7.99
C MET A 145 -27.02 -10.73 6.57
N VAL A 146 -28.01 -9.96 6.10
CA VAL A 146 -27.92 -9.28 4.80
C VAL A 146 -26.78 -8.27 4.80
N LEU A 147 -26.68 -7.43 5.84
CA LEU A 147 -25.58 -6.46 5.98
C LEU A 147 -24.22 -7.16 6.05
N ALA A 148 -24.09 -8.25 6.80
CA ALA A 148 -22.88 -9.05 6.86
C ALA A 148 -22.50 -9.62 5.47
N GLY A 149 -23.47 -10.12 4.72
CA GLY A 149 -23.27 -10.61 3.35
C GLY A 149 -22.80 -9.51 2.40
N VAL A 150 -23.45 -8.34 2.42
CA VAL A 150 -23.06 -7.17 1.62
C VAL A 150 -21.64 -6.72 1.96
N GLN A 151 -21.32 -6.59 3.25
CA GLN A 151 -19.99 -6.17 3.68
C GLN A 151 -18.91 -7.21 3.35
N THR A 152 -19.24 -8.50 3.39
CA THR A 152 -18.34 -9.57 2.93
C THR A 152 -18.08 -9.46 1.42
N GLY A 153 -19.12 -9.19 0.63
CA GLY A 153 -18.98 -8.91 -0.81
C GLY A 153 -18.07 -7.71 -1.09
N LEU A 154 -18.27 -6.60 -0.38
CA LEU A 154 -17.41 -5.42 -0.48
C LEU A 154 -15.97 -5.71 -0.04
N TRP A 155 -15.78 -6.51 1.01
CA TRP A 155 -14.45 -6.94 1.47
C TRP A 155 -13.73 -7.77 0.40
N LEU A 156 -14.40 -8.71 -0.25
CA LEU A 156 -13.82 -9.51 -1.33
C LEU A 156 -13.52 -8.63 -2.57
N TRP A 157 -14.42 -7.71 -2.92
CA TRP A 157 -14.26 -6.79 -4.04
C TRP A 157 -13.16 -5.74 -3.80
N SER A 158 -12.89 -5.39 -2.55
CA SER A 158 -11.84 -4.44 -2.17
C SER A 158 -10.43 -4.87 -2.60
N LYS A 159 -10.22 -6.18 -2.86
CA LYS A 159 -8.98 -6.70 -3.44
C LYS A 159 -8.66 -6.09 -4.82
N LYS A 160 -9.70 -5.74 -5.58
CA LYS A 160 -9.57 -5.10 -6.90
C LYS A 160 -9.82 -3.60 -6.82
N ASN A 161 -10.82 -3.17 -6.05
CA ASN A 161 -11.26 -1.78 -6.00
C ASN A 161 -11.55 -1.33 -4.56
N LEU A 162 -10.51 -1.00 -3.80
CA LEU A 162 -10.67 -0.59 -2.39
C LEU A 162 -11.52 0.67 -2.21
N LEU A 163 -11.32 1.69 -3.05
CA LEU A 163 -11.97 2.99 -2.88
C LEU A 163 -13.50 2.94 -3.00
N PRO A 164 -14.10 2.43 -4.09
CA PRO A 164 -15.55 2.33 -4.16
C PRO A 164 -16.10 1.41 -3.06
N ALA A 165 -15.39 0.33 -2.70
CA ALA A 165 -15.82 -0.55 -1.61
C ALA A 165 -15.88 0.18 -0.26
N ALA A 166 -14.85 0.97 0.07
CA ALA A 166 -14.80 1.74 1.32
C ALA A 166 -15.87 2.84 1.38
N VAL A 167 -16.10 3.56 0.27
CA VAL A 167 -17.15 4.58 0.18
C VAL A 167 -18.54 3.96 0.34
N THR A 168 -18.84 2.88 -0.39
CA THR A 168 -20.14 2.20 -0.27
C THR A 168 -20.37 1.68 1.15
N SER A 169 -19.35 1.08 1.77
CA SER A 169 -19.44 0.61 3.15
C SER A 169 -19.73 1.76 4.14
N LEU A 170 -19.06 2.91 3.96
CA LEU A 170 -19.28 4.10 4.78
C LEU A 170 -20.70 4.66 4.60
N VAL A 171 -21.18 4.77 3.36
CA VAL A 171 -22.54 5.24 3.08
C VAL A 171 -23.58 4.32 3.72
N LEU A 172 -23.45 3.00 3.56
CA LEU A 172 -24.35 2.03 4.20
C LEU A 172 -24.32 2.15 5.73
N PHE A 173 -23.13 2.28 6.32
CA PHE A 173 -22.97 2.43 7.77
C PHE A 173 -23.62 3.70 8.30
N VAL A 174 -23.43 4.84 7.64
CA VAL A 174 -24.04 6.10 8.06
C VAL A 174 -25.56 6.06 7.89
N SER A 175 -26.05 5.50 6.77
CA SER A 175 -27.49 5.39 6.51
C SER A 175 -28.22 4.56 7.56
N ILE A 176 -27.69 3.39 7.95
CA ILE A 176 -28.33 2.54 8.96
C ILE A 176 -28.35 3.22 10.33
N HIS A 177 -27.26 3.89 10.71
CA HIS A 177 -27.18 4.60 11.99
C HIS A 177 -28.04 5.87 12.03
N LEU A 178 -28.24 6.53 10.89
CA LEU A 178 -29.15 7.65 10.78
C LEU A 178 -30.61 7.18 10.94
N LEU A 179 -30.96 6.02 10.40
CA LEU A 179 -32.27 5.42 10.60
C LEU A 179 -32.51 5.08 12.08
N ASP A 180 -31.52 4.46 12.75
CA ASP A 180 -31.60 4.16 14.19
C ASP A 180 -31.70 5.43 15.05
N ALA A 181 -31.04 6.51 14.65
CA ALA A 181 -31.13 7.81 15.34
C ALA A 181 -32.54 8.43 15.26
N ILE A 182 -33.27 8.18 14.16
CA ILE A 182 -34.64 8.65 13.98
C ILE A 182 -35.62 7.83 14.81
N THR A 183 -35.42 6.51 14.88
CA THR A 183 -36.32 5.60 15.63
C THR A 183 -36.10 5.66 17.13
N ASP A 184 -34.84 5.79 17.57
CA ASP A 184 -34.46 5.95 18.97
C ASP A 184 -33.27 6.92 19.10
N PRO A 185 -33.51 8.19 19.48
CA PRO A 185 -32.45 9.18 19.66
C PRO A 185 -31.41 8.79 20.72
N ALA A 186 -31.76 7.95 21.69
CA ALA A 186 -30.82 7.49 22.72
C ALA A 186 -29.76 6.52 22.14
N SER A 187 -30.07 5.86 21.03
CA SER A 187 -29.15 4.96 20.32
C SER A 187 -27.89 5.69 19.80
N ILE A 188 -27.95 7.02 19.62
CA ILE A 188 -26.82 7.85 19.17
C ILE A 188 -25.67 7.76 20.18
N PHE A 189 -25.98 7.91 21.47
CA PHE A 189 -24.98 7.93 22.54
C PHE A 189 -24.50 6.52 22.88
N ARG A 190 -25.35 5.50 22.72
CA ARG A 190 -24.98 4.11 23.00
C ARG A 190 -24.01 3.60 21.93
N GLY A 191 -22.81 3.24 22.37
CA GLY A 191 -21.76 2.72 21.49
C GLY A 191 -21.12 3.78 20.58
N ILE A 192 -21.23 5.08 20.93
CA ILE A 192 -20.63 6.18 20.15
C ILE A 192 -19.12 5.97 19.90
N ILE A 193 -18.40 5.41 20.87
CA ILE A 193 -16.96 5.12 20.75
C ILE A 193 -16.69 4.16 19.58
N MET A 194 -17.46 3.07 19.47
CA MET A 194 -17.30 2.11 18.38
C MET A 194 -17.65 2.75 17.04
N LYS A 195 -18.73 3.55 16.97
CA LYS A 195 -19.13 4.25 15.73
C LYS A 195 -18.04 5.21 15.25
N VAL A 196 -17.47 6.02 16.15
CA VAL A 196 -16.38 6.95 15.83
C VAL A 196 -15.14 6.20 15.36
N LEU A 197 -14.77 5.11 16.04
CA LEU A 197 -13.63 4.28 15.66
C LEU A 197 -13.81 3.69 14.26
N PHE A 198 -15.00 3.20 13.93
CA PHE A 198 -15.30 2.67 12.60
C PHE A 198 -15.26 3.75 11.51
N ILE A 199 -15.87 4.92 11.77
CA ILE A 199 -15.83 6.04 10.83
C ILE A 199 -14.37 6.46 10.59
N ALA A 200 -13.56 6.59 11.64
CA ALA A 200 -12.15 6.93 11.52
C ALA A 200 -11.37 5.91 10.67
N ALA A 201 -11.60 4.62 10.89
CA ALA A 201 -10.97 3.54 10.11
C ALA A 201 -11.38 3.58 8.63
N LEU A 202 -12.66 3.80 8.33
CA LEU A 202 -13.17 3.92 6.96
C LEU A 202 -12.63 5.17 6.26
N VAL A 203 -12.57 6.31 6.95
CA VAL A 203 -11.97 7.55 6.42
C VAL A 203 -10.48 7.33 6.13
N GLN A 204 -9.75 6.63 6.98
CA GLN A 204 -8.35 6.29 6.73
C GLN A 204 -8.20 5.39 5.49
N ALA A 205 -9.08 4.40 5.31
CA ALA A 205 -9.08 3.53 4.14
C ALA A 205 -9.39 4.31 2.85
N ILE A 206 -10.34 5.25 2.89
CA ILE A 206 -10.68 6.13 1.75
C ILE A 206 -9.49 7.02 1.41
N ARG A 207 -8.87 7.66 2.41
CA ARG A 207 -7.67 8.49 2.22
C ARG A 207 -6.53 7.70 1.60
N ALA A 208 -6.26 6.50 2.10
CA ALA A 208 -5.24 5.61 1.52
C ALA A 208 -5.55 5.25 0.05
N GLY A 209 -6.82 4.95 -0.26
CA GLY A 209 -7.26 4.69 -1.63
C GLY A 209 -7.14 5.91 -2.55
N LEU A 210 -7.45 7.11 -2.07
CA LEU A 210 -7.32 8.36 -2.82
C LEU A 210 -5.87 8.73 -3.08
N SER A 211 -5.00 8.60 -2.08
CA SER A 211 -3.55 8.83 -2.24
C SER A 211 -2.96 7.87 -3.26
N ALA A 212 -3.32 6.59 -3.20
CA ALA A 212 -2.90 5.60 -4.19
C ALA A 212 -3.36 5.97 -5.61
N ARG A 213 -4.61 6.44 -5.77
CA ARG A 213 -5.11 6.91 -7.07
C ARG A 213 -4.44 8.19 -7.55
N THR A 214 -4.10 9.11 -6.66
CA THR A 214 -3.46 10.38 -7.02
C THR A 214 -2.07 10.13 -7.59
N LEU A 215 -1.31 9.20 -7.00
CA LEU A 215 -0.01 8.79 -7.52
C LEU A 215 -0.10 8.09 -8.88
N LEU A 216 -1.20 7.39 -9.13
CA LEU A 216 -1.48 6.72 -10.40
C LEU A 216 -2.15 7.63 -11.43
N ARG A 217 -2.58 8.84 -11.04
CA ARG A 217 -3.22 9.78 -11.96
C ARG A 217 -2.11 10.60 -12.63
N PRO A 218 -1.87 10.43 -13.94
CA PRO A 218 -0.89 11.26 -14.63
C PRO A 218 -1.34 12.72 -14.55
N SER A 219 -0.44 13.60 -14.11
CA SER A 219 -0.61 15.05 -14.23
C SER A 219 -0.69 15.39 -15.72
N ALA A 220 -1.86 15.83 -16.19
CA ALA A 220 -1.98 16.38 -17.53
C ALA A 220 -1.04 17.60 -17.64
N PRO A 221 -0.31 17.77 -18.75
CA PRO A 221 0.50 18.97 -18.94
C PRO A 221 -0.40 20.21 -18.94
N ALA A 222 0.06 21.25 -18.23
CA ALA A 222 -0.53 22.58 -18.24
C ALA A 222 -0.20 23.32 -19.54
#